data_AF-A0A2H9ML69-F1
#
_entry.id   AF-A0A2H9ML69-F1
#
_cell.length_a   1.000
_cell.length_b   1.000
_cell.length_c   1.000
_cell.angle_alpha   90.00
_cell.angle_beta   90.00
_cell.angle_gamma   90.00
#
_symmetry.space_group_name_H-M   'P 1'
#
loop_
_entity.id
_entity.type
_entity.pdbx_description
1 polymer ?
#
loop_
_entity_poly.entity_id
_entity_poly.type
_entity_poly.pdbx_seq_one_letter_code
_entity_poly.pdbx_strand_id
1 'polypeptide(L)'
;MVEEYSDEEMEEILDRVYEWSVEFSKSQRYEALTEEQKQESEPVIMSFTEYMYSYHGLSPEEWDEDELEECCPDTLPRKVSADESYFKSIAPVLSAFFVFIEEKGLLRNALNLTERVKEIDEQIIENASDPGNWGPAKSFVMVAKDAGVDITDEKEMGFFMLAQNLHQLALMEGVNVTDDKKVEKFMLEKIASTDAGSENVKKPKHKKIGRNEHRPCGSGKKYKKCCGRLYDPKG
;
A
#
# COMPACT_ATOMS: atom_id res chain seq x y z
N MET A 1 29.26 15.79 -1.00
CA MET A 1 29.13 14.87 -2.16
C MET A 1 27.94 14.03 -1.78
N VAL A 2 26.84 14.14 -2.52
CA VAL A 2 25.69 13.24 -2.33
C VAL A 2 26.20 11.86 -2.72
N GLU A 3 26.16 10.89 -1.81
CA GLU A 3 26.51 9.51 -2.15
C GLU A 3 25.56 9.06 -3.26
N GLU A 4 26.14 8.49 -4.31
CA GLU A 4 25.40 8.08 -5.50
C GLU A 4 24.59 6.83 -5.13
N TYR A 5 23.26 6.89 -5.28
CA TYR A 5 22.35 5.80 -4.93
C TYR A 5 22.86 4.43 -5.42
N SER A 6 22.80 3.44 -4.54
CA SER A 6 23.21 2.06 -4.80
C SER A 6 22.14 1.06 -4.34
N ASP A 7 21.74 0.15 -5.23
CA ASP A 7 20.79 -0.93 -4.91
C ASP A 7 21.36 -1.88 -3.83
N GLU A 8 22.67 -2.17 -3.89
CA GLU A 8 23.34 -3.03 -2.91
C GLU A 8 23.37 -2.36 -1.53
N GLU A 9 23.64 -1.06 -1.48
CA GLU A 9 23.65 -0.31 -0.23
C GLU A 9 22.23 -0.15 0.35
N MET A 10 21.22 0.05 -0.51
CA MET A 10 19.83 0.05 -0.08
C MET A 10 19.46 -1.28 0.58
N GLU A 11 19.84 -2.42 0.00
CA GLU A 11 19.59 -3.74 0.58
C GLU A 11 20.23 -3.88 1.96
N GLU A 12 21.51 -3.48 2.11
CA GLU A 12 22.21 -3.49 3.39
C GLU A 12 21.56 -2.56 4.44
N ILE A 13 21.13 -1.36 4.03
CA ILE A 13 20.43 -0.41 4.89
C ILE A 13 19.11 -1.01 5.39
N LEU A 14 18.31 -1.58 4.48
CA LEU A 14 17.01 -2.16 4.82
C LEU A 14 17.16 -3.37 5.73
N ASP A 15 18.10 -4.27 5.47
CA ASP A 15 18.37 -5.42 6.34
C ASP A 15 18.75 -4.98 7.76
N ARG A 16 19.63 -3.98 7.87
CA ARG A 16 20.05 -3.44 9.17
C ARG A 16 18.89 -2.81 9.93
N VAL A 17 18.08 -1.97 9.29
CA VAL A 17 16.93 -1.34 9.96
C VAL A 17 15.83 -2.34 10.26
N TYR A 18 15.68 -3.39 9.45
CA TYR A 18 14.78 -4.50 9.76
C TYR A 18 15.19 -5.20 11.06
N GLU A 19 16.48 -5.44 11.29
CA GLU A 19 16.96 -5.96 12.58
C GLU A 19 16.62 -5.01 13.75
N TRP A 20 16.77 -3.69 13.56
CA TRP A 20 16.37 -2.71 14.57
C TRP A 20 14.87 -2.74 14.83
N SER A 21 14.04 -2.88 13.80
CA SER A 21 12.58 -3.03 13.91
C SER A 21 12.21 -4.31 14.68
N VAL A 22 12.90 -5.42 14.43
CA VAL A 22 12.72 -6.68 15.18
C VAL A 22 13.10 -6.51 16.66
N GLU A 23 14.15 -5.78 16.98
CA GLU A 23 14.47 -5.46 18.37
C GLU A 23 13.46 -4.49 19.00
N PHE A 24 13.04 -3.47 18.26
CA PHE A 24 12.04 -2.50 18.66
C PHE A 24 10.73 -3.19 19.04
N SER A 25 10.29 -4.19 18.27
CA SER A 25 9.07 -4.98 18.52
C SER A 25 9.06 -5.70 19.89
N LYS A 26 10.22 -5.84 20.53
CA LYS A 26 10.39 -6.48 21.85
C LYS A 26 10.55 -5.45 22.98
N SER A 27 10.51 -4.16 22.66
CA SER A 27 10.77 -3.05 23.59
C SER A 27 9.49 -2.58 24.29
N GLN A 28 9.66 -1.87 25.41
CA GLN A 28 8.53 -1.20 26.09
C GLN A 28 7.92 -0.07 25.24
N ARG A 29 8.71 0.53 24.34
CA ARG A 29 8.26 1.59 23.43
C ARG A 29 7.24 1.06 22.43
N TYR A 30 7.49 -0.14 21.91
CA TYR A 30 6.55 -0.84 21.04
C TYR A 30 5.29 -1.29 21.77
N GLU A 31 5.42 -1.80 23.01
CA GLU A 31 4.25 -2.22 23.78
C GLU A 31 3.29 -1.07 24.13
N ALA A 32 3.78 0.18 24.12
CA ALA A 32 2.96 1.37 24.32
C ALA A 32 2.13 1.78 23.09
N LEU A 33 2.43 1.22 21.91
CA LEU A 33 1.66 1.47 20.68
C LEU A 33 0.30 0.77 20.73
N THR A 34 -0.68 1.31 20.01
CA THR A 34 -1.96 0.60 19.77
C THR A 34 -1.76 -0.61 18.87
N GLU A 35 -2.72 -1.54 18.85
CA GLU A 35 -2.61 -2.72 17.99
C GLU A 35 -2.58 -2.36 16.50
N GLU A 36 -3.27 -1.30 16.09
CA GLU A 36 -3.17 -0.75 14.73
C GLU A 36 -1.77 -0.20 14.44
N GLN A 37 -1.20 0.61 15.34
CA GLN A 37 0.15 1.16 15.20
C GLN A 37 1.22 0.06 15.20
N LYS A 38 1.02 -1.01 15.97
CA LYS A 38 1.89 -2.20 15.96
C LYS A 38 1.87 -2.90 14.59
N GLN A 39 0.70 -3.05 13.98
CA GLN A 39 0.57 -3.64 12.64
C GLN A 39 1.27 -2.79 11.57
N GLU A 40 1.19 -1.47 11.68
CA GLU A 40 1.82 -0.54 10.74
C GLU A 40 3.31 -0.26 11.05
N SER A 41 3.82 -0.74 12.19
CA SER A 41 5.15 -0.34 12.68
C SER A 41 6.30 -0.64 11.72
N GLU A 42 6.44 -1.90 11.31
CA GLU A 42 7.45 -2.34 10.35
C GLU A 42 7.24 -1.66 8.98
N PRO A 43 6.04 -1.67 8.36
CA PRO A 43 5.80 -0.95 7.11
C PRO A 43 6.18 0.53 7.17
N VAL A 44 5.88 1.23 8.26
CA VAL A 44 6.24 2.65 8.44
C VAL A 44 7.75 2.83 8.52
N ILE A 45 8.43 2.06 9.38
CA ILE A 45 9.89 2.17 9.59
C ILE A 45 10.63 1.83 8.29
N MET A 46 10.24 0.77 7.61
CA MET A 46 10.87 0.33 6.36
C MET A 46 10.62 1.32 5.22
N SER A 47 9.40 1.83 5.06
CA SER A 47 9.10 2.83 4.03
C SER A 47 9.86 4.14 4.28
N PHE A 48 9.88 4.62 5.53
CA PHE A 48 10.65 5.81 5.90
C PHE A 48 12.13 5.62 5.55
N THR A 49 12.71 4.48 5.92
CA THR A 49 14.11 4.15 5.62
C THR A 49 14.39 4.12 4.11
N GLU A 50 13.55 3.40 3.35
CA GLU A 50 13.68 3.30 1.90
C GLU A 50 13.67 4.67 1.24
N TYR A 51 12.74 5.55 1.63
CA TYR A 51 12.58 6.87 1.03
C TYR A 51 13.60 7.90 1.51
N MET A 52 14.04 7.83 2.77
CA MET A 52 15.16 8.64 3.27
C MET A 52 16.43 8.37 2.46
N TYR A 53 16.72 7.10 2.14
CA TYR A 53 17.88 6.79 1.31
C TYR A 53 17.65 7.12 -0.17
N SER A 54 16.56 6.62 -0.78
CA SER A 54 16.35 6.75 -2.23
C SER A 54 16.06 8.15 -2.74
N TYR A 55 15.48 9.03 -1.92
CA TYR A 55 15.11 10.40 -2.34
C TYR A 55 15.93 11.48 -1.65
N HIS A 56 16.36 11.24 -0.41
CA HIS A 56 17.08 12.23 0.40
C HIS A 56 18.56 11.88 0.58
N GLY A 57 18.98 10.68 0.15
CA GLY A 57 20.38 10.26 0.17
C GLY A 57 20.94 10.04 1.58
N LEU A 58 20.07 9.83 2.58
CA LEU A 58 20.48 9.67 3.97
C LEU A 58 20.42 8.22 4.43
N SER A 59 21.56 7.74 4.93
CA SER A 59 21.64 6.51 5.70
C SER A 59 21.04 6.69 7.10
N PRO A 60 20.63 5.61 7.79
CA PRO A 60 20.03 5.67 9.13
C PRO A 60 20.82 6.45 10.19
N GLU A 61 22.14 6.43 10.12
CA GLU A 61 23.02 7.15 11.05
C GLU A 61 23.07 8.67 10.79
N GLU A 62 22.56 9.11 9.64
CA GLU A 62 22.64 10.49 9.15
C GLU A 62 21.27 11.18 9.11
N TRP A 63 20.18 10.49 9.46
CA TRP A 63 18.84 11.08 9.49
C TRP A 63 18.82 12.36 10.32
N ASP A 64 18.28 13.42 9.72
CA ASP A 64 18.15 14.73 10.33
C ASP A 64 16.72 15.28 10.22
N GLU A 65 16.48 16.36 10.97
CA GLU A 65 15.18 17.00 11.06
C GLU A 65 14.72 17.58 9.71
N ASP A 66 15.65 18.07 8.88
CA ASP A 66 15.32 18.77 7.64
C ASP A 66 14.80 17.78 6.59
N GLU A 67 15.52 16.66 6.38
CA GLU A 67 15.08 15.63 5.43
C GLU A 67 13.89 14.82 5.95
N LEU A 68 13.70 14.73 7.27
CA LEU A 68 12.47 14.18 7.86
C LEU A 68 11.25 15.06 7.52
N GLU A 69 11.40 16.39 7.57
CA GLU A 69 10.33 17.34 7.22
C GLU A 69 9.98 17.34 5.73
N GLU A 70 10.86 16.85 4.86
CA GLU A 70 10.55 16.64 3.44
C GLU A 70 10.01 15.22 3.20
N CYS A 71 10.60 14.21 3.84
CA CYS A 71 10.22 12.82 3.64
C CYS A 71 8.81 12.52 4.17
N CYS A 72 8.52 12.89 5.40
CA CYS A 72 7.28 12.50 6.07
C CYS A 72 6.02 13.14 5.47
N PRO A 73 5.96 14.47 5.23
CA PRO A 73 4.75 15.11 4.72
C PRO A 73 4.71 15.26 3.18
N ASP A 74 5.83 15.10 2.45
CA ASP A 74 5.80 15.09 0.97
C ASP A 74 6.03 13.69 0.39
N THR A 75 7.21 13.11 0.64
CA THR A 75 7.62 11.88 -0.06
C THR A 75 6.70 10.70 0.27
N LEU A 76 6.42 10.44 1.54
CA LEU A 76 5.54 9.35 1.98
C LEU A 76 4.10 9.51 1.44
N PRO A 77 3.39 10.63 1.68
CA PRO A 77 2.08 10.93 1.08
C PRO A 77 2.02 10.79 -0.43
N ARG A 78 3.09 11.15 -1.12
CA ARG A 78 3.15 11.09 -2.58
C ARG A 78 3.33 9.67 -3.11
N LYS A 79 4.03 8.80 -2.38
CA LYS A 79 4.49 7.49 -2.87
C LYS A 79 3.73 6.30 -2.30
N VAL A 80 3.38 6.34 -1.01
CA VAL A 80 2.78 5.19 -0.34
C VAL A 80 1.29 5.08 -0.63
N SER A 81 0.87 3.91 -1.13
CA SER A 81 -0.53 3.58 -1.39
C SER A 81 -1.11 2.77 -0.24
N ALA A 82 -1.45 3.46 0.84
CA ALA A 82 -1.99 2.86 2.05
C ALA A 82 -3.27 3.57 2.52
N ASP A 83 -3.95 2.96 3.50
CA ASP A 83 -5.11 3.57 4.14
C ASP A 83 -4.72 4.67 5.12
N GLU A 84 -5.70 5.49 5.50
CA GLU A 84 -5.51 6.57 6.48
C GLU A 84 -4.93 6.07 7.82
N SER A 85 -5.19 4.81 8.20
CA SER A 85 -4.62 4.19 9.40
C SER A 85 -3.09 4.13 9.36
N TYR A 86 -2.50 3.87 8.20
CA TYR A 86 -1.05 3.87 8.00
C TYR A 86 -0.49 5.27 8.25
N PHE A 87 -1.07 6.30 7.63
CA PHE A 87 -0.58 7.68 7.76
C PHE A 87 -0.74 8.22 9.19
N LYS A 88 -1.85 7.89 9.86
CA LYS A 88 -2.07 8.16 11.29
C LYS A 88 -1.10 7.42 12.21
N SER A 89 -0.43 6.38 11.71
CA SER A 89 0.54 5.60 12.48
C SER A 89 1.97 6.11 12.30
N ILE A 90 2.26 6.94 11.28
CA ILE A 90 3.62 7.40 10.97
C ILE A 90 4.24 8.12 12.18
N ALA A 91 3.65 9.22 12.65
CA ALA A 91 4.22 9.98 13.75
C ALA A 91 4.36 9.19 15.06
N PRO A 92 3.34 8.45 15.56
CA PRO A 92 3.49 7.69 16.81
C PRO A 92 4.49 6.53 16.70
N VAL A 93 4.53 5.81 15.57
CA VAL A 93 5.50 4.72 15.35
C VAL A 93 6.92 5.29 15.28
N LEU A 94 7.16 6.29 14.42
CA LEU A 94 8.50 6.89 14.27
C LEU A 94 8.96 7.53 15.58
N SER A 95 8.06 8.21 16.31
CA SER A 95 8.38 8.73 17.66
C SER A 95 8.84 7.63 18.62
N ALA A 96 8.11 6.52 18.69
CA ALA A 96 8.45 5.41 19.57
C ALA A 96 9.76 4.71 19.14
N PHE A 97 9.98 4.58 17.84
CA PHE A 97 11.18 4.00 17.26
C PHE A 97 12.41 4.88 17.49
N PHE A 98 12.30 6.20 17.29
CA PHE A 98 13.39 7.15 17.52
C PHE A 98 13.83 7.18 18.98
N VAL A 99 12.89 7.13 19.92
CA VAL A 99 13.25 6.98 21.34
C VAL A 99 13.96 5.65 21.61
N PHE A 100 13.55 4.57 20.94
CA PHE A 100 14.22 3.27 21.07
C PHE A 100 15.66 3.28 20.53
N ILE A 101 15.90 3.88 19.37
CA ILE A 101 17.26 3.94 18.79
C ILE A 101 18.16 4.92 19.57
N GLU A 102 17.61 5.96 20.20
CA GLU A 102 18.32 6.81 21.17
C GLU A 102 18.80 5.99 22.37
N GLU A 103 17.91 5.17 22.97
CA GLU A 103 18.24 4.28 24.09
C GLU A 103 19.36 3.28 23.74
N LYS A 104 19.48 2.93 22.46
CA LYS A 104 20.54 2.07 21.91
C LYS A 104 21.81 2.83 21.52
N GLY A 105 21.76 4.18 21.48
CA GLY A 105 22.86 5.03 21.05
C GLY A 105 23.19 4.89 19.57
N LEU A 106 22.21 4.52 18.73
CA LEU A 106 22.39 4.29 17.30
C LEU A 106 22.34 5.58 16.48
N LEU A 107 21.61 6.59 16.97
CA LEU A 107 21.46 7.89 16.32
C LEU A 107 21.53 9.01 17.36
N ARG A 108 22.29 10.08 17.08
CA ARG A 108 22.63 11.10 18.09
C ARG A 108 21.57 12.18 18.32
N ASN A 109 20.73 12.42 17.32
CA ASN A 109 19.69 13.43 17.29
C ASN A 109 18.29 12.79 17.29
N ALA A 110 18.16 11.52 17.68
CA ALA A 110 16.88 10.81 17.58
C ALA A 110 15.78 11.43 18.45
N LEU A 111 16.13 12.05 19.59
CA LEU A 111 15.16 12.84 20.36
C LEU A 111 14.66 14.09 19.63
N ASN A 112 15.49 14.73 18.80
CA ASN A 112 15.03 15.87 18.01
C ASN A 112 14.07 15.40 16.90
N LEU A 113 14.40 14.29 16.21
CA LEU A 113 13.50 13.67 15.23
C LEU A 113 12.16 13.27 15.85
N THR A 114 12.19 12.76 17.10
CA THR A 114 11.00 12.40 17.87
C THR A 114 10.09 13.61 18.08
N GLU A 115 10.64 14.77 18.45
CA GLU A 115 9.82 15.97 18.64
C GLU A 115 9.34 16.51 17.29
N ARG A 116 10.20 16.53 16.28
CA ARG A 116 9.85 17.06 14.97
C ARG A 116 8.75 16.26 14.28
N VAL A 117 8.80 14.92 14.31
CA VAL A 117 7.77 14.09 13.67
C VAL A 117 6.39 14.27 14.32
N LYS A 118 6.34 14.60 15.62
CA LYS A 118 5.08 14.93 16.30
C LYS A 118 4.52 16.28 15.87
N GLU A 119 5.38 17.26 15.61
CA GLU A 119 4.97 18.60 15.17
C GLU A 119 4.31 18.56 13.78
N ILE A 120 4.70 17.62 12.92
CA ILE A 120 4.21 17.50 11.54
C ILE A 120 3.12 16.42 11.36
N ASP A 121 2.65 15.75 12.43
CA ASP A 121 1.69 14.63 12.35
C ASP A 121 0.42 14.98 11.55
N GLU A 122 -0.21 16.11 11.88
CA GLU A 122 -1.41 16.57 11.19
C GLU A 122 -1.14 16.83 9.69
N GLN A 123 0.02 17.39 9.36
CA GLN A 123 0.41 17.69 7.98
C GLN A 123 0.59 16.42 7.15
N ILE A 124 1.17 15.36 7.72
CA ILE A 124 1.32 14.05 7.05
C ILE A 124 -0.05 13.51 6.64
N ILE A 125 -1.03 13.54 7.55
CA ILE A 125 -2.37 12.99 7.32
C ILE A 125 -3.14 13.82 6.31
N GLU A 126 -3.08 15.15 6.41
CA GLU A 126 -3.72 16.08 5.48
C GLU A 126 -3.16 15.88 4.06
N ASN A 127 -1.84 15.86 3.91
CA ASN A 127 -1.20 15.70 2.62
C ASN A 127 -1.48 14.32 2.01
N ALA A 128 -1.50 13.26 2.82
CA ALA A 128 -1.79 11.91 2.36
C ALA A 128 -3.22 11.74 1.85
N SER A 129 -4.15 12.55 2.36
CA SER A 129 -5.58 12.51 2.03
C SER A 129 -5.94 13.39 0.83
N ASP A 130 -5.07 14.31 0.42
CA ASP A 130 -5.26 15.17 -0.75
C ASP A 130 -4.74 14.49 -2.05
N PRO A 131 -5.63 14.15 -3.01
CA PRO A 131 -5.22 13.58 -4.29
C PRO A 131 -4.27 14.46 -5.11
N GLY A 132 -4.24 15.78 -4.87
CA GLY A 132 -3.33 16.71 -5.51
C GLY A 132 -1.85 16.47 -5.16
N ASN A 133 -1.58 15.83 -4.02
CA ASN A 133 -0.23 15.52 -3.55
C ASN A 133 0.24 14.13 -4.00
N TRP A 134 -0.62 13.34 -4.63
CA TRP A 134 -0.29 11.95 -4.97
C TRP A 134 0.59 11.87 -6.22
N GLY A 135 1.58 10.98 -6.16
CA GLY A 135 2.33 10.58 -7.34
C GLY A 135 1.46 9.79 -8.33
N PRO A 136 1.90 9.64 -9.59
CA PRO A 136 1.14 8.89 -10.60
C PRO A 136 0.84 7.44 -10.20
N ALA A 137 1.80 6.76 -9.57
CA ALA A 137 1.65 5.38 -9.11
C ALA A 137 0.59 5.26 -8.00
N LYS A 138 0.69 6.09 -6.95
CA LYS A 138 -0.33 6.14 -5.89
C LYS A 138 -1.71 6.48 -6.45
N SER A 139 -1.80 7.50 -7.29
CA SER A 139 -3.05 7.88 -7.95
C SER A 139 -3.69 6.71 -8.69
N PHE A 140 -2.88 5.96 -9.46
CA PHE A 140 -3.36 4.78 -10.16
C PHE A 140 -3.89 3.70 -9.21
N VAL A 141 -3.14 3.38 -8.14
CA VAL A 141 -3.55 2.38 -7.14
C VAL A 141 -4.82 2.81 -6.41
N MET A 142 -4.94 4.09 -6.05
CA MET A 142 -6.12 4.61 -5.36
C MET A 142 -7.37 4.58 -6.25
N VAL A 143 -7.24 4.83 -7.56
CA VAL A 143 -8.36 4.65 -8.51
C VAL A 143 -8.75 3.17 -8.62
N ALA A 144 -7.78 2.24 -8.63
CA ALA A 144 -8.08 0.81 -8.61
C ALA A 144 -8.88 0.42 -7.35
N LYS A 145 -8.42 0.90 -6.19
CA LYS A 145 -9.05 0.65 -4.90
C LYS A 145 -10.47 1.23 -4.82
N ASP A 146 -10.69 2.46 -5.29
CA ASP A 146 -12.03 3.09 -5.36
C ASP A 146 -12.97 2.33 -6.31
N ALA A 147 -12.43 1.76 -7.38
CA ALA A 147 -13.15 0.85 -8.28
C ALA A 147 -13.43 -0.54 -7.66
N GLY A 148 -12.99 -0.79 -6.42
CA GLY A 148 -13.20 -2.04 -5.70
C GLY A 148 -12.27 -3.18 -6.12
N VAL A 149 -11.17 -2.87 -6.79
CA VAL A 149 -10.12 -3.84 -7.16
C VAL A 149 -9.35 -4.24 -5.90
N ASP A 150 -9.15 -5.55 -5.71
CA ASP A 150 -8.19 -6.02 -4.71
C ASP A 150 -6.77 -5.73 -5.21
N ILE A 151 -6.14 -4.69 -4.66
CA ILE A 151 -4.80 -4.26 -5.05
C ILE A 151 -3.70 -5.27 -4.67
N THR A 152 -4.04 -6.29 -3.87
CA THR A 152 -3.14 -7.39 -3.51
C THR A 152 -3.28 -8.61 -4.42
N ASP A 153 -4.31 -8.66 -5.27
CA ASP A 153 -4.49 -9.70 -6.28
C ASP A 153 -3.86 -9.26 -7.62
N GLU A 154 -2.74 -9.89 -7.97
CA GLU A 154 -2.00 -9.62 -9.22
C GLU A 154 -2.87 -9.72 -10.48
N LYS A 155 -3.85 -10.62 -10.51
CA LYS A 155 -4.73 -10.79 -11.67
C LYS A 155 -5.73 -9.66 -11.75
N GLU A 156 -6.35 -9.28 -10.63
CA GLU A 156 -7.28 -8.15 -10.62
C GLU A 156 -6.57 -6.84 -11.01
N MET A 157 -5.39 -6.59 -10.45
CA MET A 157 -4.54 -5.46 -10.83
C MET A 157 -4.11 -5.52 -12.30
N GLY A 158 -3.73 -6.70 -12.79
CA GLY A 158 -3.38 -6.92 -14.20
C GLY A 158 -4.52 -6.60 -15.15
N PHE A 159 -5.74 -7.05 -14.84
CA PHE A 159 -6.93 -6.73 -15.62
C PHE A 159 -7.25 -5.24 -15.56
N PHE A 160 -7.13 -4.61 -14.39
CA PHE A 160 -7.37 -3.18 -14.23
C PHE A 160 -6.36 -2.34 -15.05
N MET A 161 -5.07 -2.67 -14.99
CA MET A 161 -4.03 -2.03 -15.82
C MET A 161 -4.32 -2.15 -17.31
N LEU A 162 -4.69 -3.35 -17.79
CA LEU A 162 -5.04 -3.56 -19.19
C LEU A 162 -6.25 -2.72 -19.59
N ALA A 163 -7.30 -2.70 -18.76
CA ALA A 163 -8.50 -1.91 -19.01
C ALA A 163 -8.20 -0.41 -19.11
N GLN A 164 -7.37 0.12 -18.21
CA GLN A 164 -6.94 1.52 -18.22
C GLN A 164 -6.10 1.85 -19.46
N ASN A 165 -5.15 0.97 -19.83
CA ASN A 165 -4.34 1.14 -21.03
C ASN A 165 -5.20 1.15 -22.31
N LEU A 166 -6.18 0.25 -22.40
CA LEU A 166 -7.12 0.22 -23.53
C LEU A 166 -8.03 1.44 -23.56
N HIS A 167 -8.46 1.93 -22.40
CA HIS A 167 -9.25 3.15 -22.30
C HIS A 167 -8.47 4.37 -22.80
N GLN A 168 -7.19 4.51 -22.40
CA GLN A 168 -6.31 5.56 -22.91
C GLN A 168 -6.06 5.43 -24.41
N LEU A 169 -5.85 4.21 -24.92
CA LEU A 169 -5.70 3.98 -26.35
C LEU A 169 -6.98 4.35 -27.12
N ALA A 170 -8.16 4.05 -26.58
CA ALA A 170 -9.44 4.43 -27.17
C ALA A 170 -9.55 5.95 -27.31
N LEU A 171 -9.15 6.71 -26.29
CA LEU A 171 -9.07 8.18 -26.35
C LEU A 171 -8.11 8.66 -27.45
N MET A 172 -6.91 8.09 -27.51
CA MET A 172 -5.90 8.44 -28.51
C MET A 172 -6.35 8.14 -29.94
N GLU A 173 -7.07 7.03 -30.16
CA GLU A 173 -7.65 6.65 -31.46
C GLU A 173 -8.96 7.39 -31.77
N GLY A 174 -9.38 8.35 -30.93
CA GLY A 174 -10.57 9.17 -31.15
C GLY A 174 -11.90 8.43 -30.96
N VAL A 175 -11.90 7.32 -30.24
CA VAL A 175 -13.12 6.62 -29.85
C VAL A 175 -13.89 7.49 -28.86
N ASN A 176 -15.20 7.63 -29.07
CA ASN A 176 -16.04 8.32 -28.10
C ASN A 176 -16.18 7.48 -26.82
N VAL A 177 -15.42 7.82 -25.79
CA VAL A 177 -15.41 7.08 -24.52
C VAL A 177 -16.67 7.27 -23.66
N THR A 178 -17.52 8.26 -23.99
CA THR A 178 -18.82 8.42 -23.30
C THR A 178 -19.89 7.47 -23.85
N ASP A 179 -19.56 6.69 -24.89
CA ASP A 179 -20.43 5.68 -25.49
C ASP A 179 -19.91 4.29 -25.12
N ASP A 180 -20.45 3.74 -24.03
CA ASP A 180 -20.03 2.46 -23.46
C ASP A 180 -19.97 1.33 -24.49
N LYS A 181 -20.88 1.33 -25.49
CA LYS A 181 -20.91 0.30 -26.53
C LYS A 181 -19.73 0.41 -27.48
N LYS A 182 -19.28 1.63 -27.78
CA LYS A 182 -18.10 1.85 -28.62
C LYS A 182 -16.83 1.47 -27.87
N VAL A 183 -16.76 1.80 -26.59
CA VAL A 183 -15.64 1.41 -25.71
C VAL A 183 -15.56 -0.11 -25.56
N GLU A 184 -16.68 -0.76 -25.23
CA GLU A 184 -16.76 -2.22 -25.09
C GLU A 184 -16.34 -2.92 -26.39
N LYS A 185 -16.88 -2.46 -27.54
CA LYS A 185 -16.50 -2.99 -28.85
C LYS A 185 -14.99 -2.83 -29.12
N PHE A 186 -14.43 -1.65 -28.85
CA PHE A 186 -13.01 -1.37 -29.02
C PHE A 186 -12.14 -2.27 -28.15
N MET A 187 -12.47 -2.40 -26.87
CA MET A 187 -11.72 -3.24 -25.93
C MET A 187 -11.75 -4.71 -26.38
N LEU A 188 -12.91 -5.24 -26.75
CA LEU A 188 -13.06 -6.62 -27.24
C LEU A 188 -12.23 -6.87 -28.51
N GLU A 189 -12.22 -5.93 -29.45
CA GLU A 189 -11.42 -6.02 -30.68
C GLU A 189 -9.92 -6.05 -30.37
N LYS A 190 -9.43 -5.17 -29.47
CA LYS A 190 -8.01 -5.13 -29.09
C LYS A 190 -7.60 -6.38 -28.32
N ILE A 191 -8.40 -6.84 -27.36
CA ILE A 191 -8.13 -8.07 -26.59
C ILE A 191 -8.08 -9.30 -27.52
N ALA A 192 -8.96 -9.37 -28.51
CA ALA A 192 -8.95 -10.45 -29.51
C ALA A 192 -7.73 -10.41 -30.44
N SER A 193 -7.11 -9.23 -30.63
CA SER A 193 -5.92 -9.04 -31.46
C SER A 193 -4.59 -9.29 -30.74
N THR A 194 -4.60 -9.39 -29.41
CA THR A 194 -3.42 -9.71 -28.60
C THR A 194 -3.31 -11.22 -28.35
N ASP A 195 -2.14 -11.81 -28.60
CA ASP A 195 -1.81 -13.21 -28.24
C ASP A 195 -1.81 -13.46 -26.70
N ALA A 196 -2.14 -12.46 -25.88
CA ALA A 196 -2.44 -12.60 -24.46
C ALA A 196 -3.73 -13.41 -24.18
N GLY A 197 -4.42 -13.88 -25.23
CA GLY A 197 -5.59 -14.77 -25.15
C GLY A 197 -5.30 -16.27 -25.04
N SER A 198 -4.05 -16.73 -24.93
CA SER A 198 -3.74 -18.16 -24.83
C SER A 198 -3.84 -18.77 -23.42
N GLU A 199 -4.00 -17.96 -22.37
CA GLU A 199 -4.53 -18.48 -21.11
C GLU A 199 -6.04 -18.30 -21.11
N ASN A 200 -6.74 -19.42 -21.34
CA ASN A 200 -8.17 -19.53 -21.15
C ASN A 200 -8.60 -18.74 -19.90
N VAL A 201 -9.26 -17.59 -20.09
CA VAL A 201 -10.13 -16.98 -19.08
C VAL A 201 -11.29 -17.94 -18.89
N LYS A 202 -11.04 -19.03 -18.15
CA LYS A 202 -12.09 -19.79 -17.51
C LYS A 202 -12.69 -18.82 -16.52
N LYS A 203 -13.92 -18.38 -16.77
CA LYS A 203 -14.82 -17.82 -15.75
C LYS A 203 -14.51 -18.53 -14.43
N PRO A 204 -14.21 -17.84 -13.33
CA PRO A 204 -13.86 -18.49 -12.08
C PRO A 204 -14.96 -19.51 -11.82
N LYS A 205 -14.59 -20.79 -11.85
CA LYS A 205 -15.48 -21.84 -11.37
C LYS A 205 -15.56 -21.58 -9.89
N HIS A 206 -16.51 -20.77 -9.44
CA HIS A 206 -16.95 -20.82 -8.07
C HIS A 206 -17.19 -22.30 -7.80
N LYS A 207 -16.33 -22.90 -6.98
CA LYS A 207 -16.51 -24.27 -6.53
C LYS A 207 -17.86 -24.24 -5.85
N LYS A 208 -18.89 -24.82 -6.49
CA LYS A 208 -20.24 -24.84 -5.95
C LYS A 208 -20.12 -25.48 -4.57
N ILE A 209 -20.21 -24.67 -3.52
CA ILE A 209 -20.12 -25.14 -2.14
C ILE A 209 -21.17 -26.22 -1.99
N GLY A 210 -20.73 -27.43 -1.66
CA GLY A 210 -21.60 -28.58 -1.54
C GLY A 210 -22.67 -28.29 -0.48
N ARG A 211 -23.90 -28.75 -0.70
CA ARG A 211 -25.05 -28.51 0.22
C ARG A 211 -24.75 -28.88 1.69
N ASN A 212 -23.80 -29.79 1.91
CA ASN A 212 -23.36 -30.26 3.22
C ASN A 212 -21.94 -29.79 3.64
N GLU A 213 -21.25 -28.97 2.85
CA GLU A 213 -19.93 -28.41 3.18
C GLU A 213 -20.02 -27.28 4.23
N HIS A 214 -18.90 -27.04 4.92
CA HIS A 214 -18.73 -25.91 5.83
C HIS A 214 -18.58 -24.62 5.02
N ARG A 215 -19.10 -23.51 5.57
CA ARG A 215 -19.26 -22.24 4.84
C ARG A 215 -18.22 -21.20 5.26
N PRO A 216 -17.93 -20.21 4.39
CA PRO A 216 -16.90 -19.20 4.64
C PRO A 216 -17.23 -18.22 5.78
N CYS A 217 -18.51 -18.00 6.11
CA CYS A 217 -18.91 -16.95 7.07
C CYS A 217 -18.79 -17.33 8.57
N GLY A 218 -17.92 -18.29 8.92
CA GLY A 218 -17.50 -18.57 10.31
C GLY A 218 -18.51 -19.20 11.29
N SER A 219 -19.82 -19.22 11.00
CA SER A 219 -20.86 -19.61 12.00
C SER A 219 -20.96 -21.10 12.40
N GLY A 220 -20.06 -21.98 11.95
CA GLY A 220 -20.04 -23.42 12.31
C GLY A 220 -21.20 -24.31 11.79
N LYS A 221 -22.17 -23.78 11.03
CA LYS A 221 -23.33 -24.54 10.49
C LYS A 221 -23.15 -24.90 9.00
N LYS A 222 -23.63 -26.07 8.57
CA LYS A 222 -23.62 -26.54 7.14
C LYS A 222 -24.29 -25.54 6.17
N TYR A 223 -23.81 -25.47 4.93
CA TYR A 223 -24.24 -24.50 3.89
C TYR A 223 -25.77 -24.32 3.77
N LYS A 224 -26.52 -25.43 3.66
CA LYS A 224 -27.99 -25.42 3.52
C LYS A 224 -28.79 -24.84 4.69
N LYS A 225 -28.19 -24.70 5.88
CA LYS A 225 -28.90 -24.28 7.10
C LYS A 225 -28.69 -22.80 7.45
N CYS A 226 -28.05 -22.02 6.57
CA CYS A 226 -27.86 -20.59 6.82
C CYS A 226 -27.68 -19.75 5.54
N CYS A 227 -26.48 -19.65 4.93
CA CYS A 227 -26.26 -18.80 3.74
C CYS A 227 -27.03 -19.31 2.51
N GLY A 228 -27.24 -20.62 2.38
CA GLY A 228 -28.00 -21.21 1.28
C GLY A 228 -29.52 -21.05 1.37
N ARG A 229 -30.06 -20.32 2.36
CA ARG A 229 -31.51 -20.13 2.54
C ARG A 229 -32.08 -18.94 1.76
N LEU A 230 -31.22 -18.05 1.27
CA LEU A 230 -31.61 -16.83 0.55
C LEU A 230 -31.73 -17.05 -0.98
N TYR A 231 -31.51 -18.28 -1.45
CA TYR A 231 -31.56 -18.63 -2.87
C TYR A 231 -32.33 -19.94 -3.06
N ASP A 232 -33.62 -19.93 -2.74
CA ASP A 232 -34.56 -20.95 -3.21
C ASP A 232 -35.75 -20.27 -3.90
N PRO A 233 -35.87 -20.34 -5.25
CA PRO A 233 -37.04 -19.86 -5.95
C PRO A 233 -38.28 -20.75 -5.74
N LYS A 234 -38.16 -21.89 -5.03
CA LYS A 234 -39.28 -22.78 -4.71
C LYS A 234 -39.10 -23.49 -3.35
N GLY A 235 -39.22 -22.73 -2.25
CA GLY A 235 -39.64 -23.24 -0.93
C GLY A 235 -38.59 -23.94 -0.08
#